data_AF-I3CEP9-F1
#
_entry.id   AF-I3CEP9-F1
#
_cell.length_a   1.000
_cell.length_b   1.000
_cell.length_c   1.000
_cell.angle_alpha   90.00
_cell.angle_beta   90.00
_cell.angle_gamma   90.00
#
_symmetry.space_group_name_H-M   'P 1'
#
loop_
_entity.id
_entity.type
_entity.pdbx_description
1 polymer ?
#
loop_
_entity_poly.entity_id
_entity_poly.type
_entity_poly.pdbx_seq_one_letter_code
_entity_poly.pdbx_strand_id
1 'polypeptide(L)'
;MIIGGIAYFIKVFYSFHRLEYIEILVFIAGIALLFVGYGILTLKNWVYIPTIILAIAPMISFPMGTILGIYILYLLLAKKGRFIFSPEYQDILKATPYIQYTTPRFIYQIFFILLCLFIGSAFIAF
;
A
#
# COMPACT_ATOMS: atom_id res chain seq x y z
N MET A 1 30.91 36.32 -7.68
CA MET A 1 31.05 35.36 -6.57
C MET A 1 29.84 35.37 -5.62
N ILE A 2 29.35 36.54 -5.19
CA ILE A 2 28.23 36.67 -4.23
C ILE A 2 26.89 36.15 -4.79
N ILE A 3 26.56 36.43 -6.05
CA ILE A 3 25.30 36.02 -6.69
C ILE A 3 25.19 34.48 -6.81
N GLY A 4 26.30 33.81 -7.12
CA GLY A 4 26.35 32.33 -7.19
C GLY A 4 26.19 31.68 -5.82
N GLY A 5 26.75 32.29 -4.77
CA GLY A 5 26.58 31.83 -3.39
C GLY A 5 25.12 31.96 -2.92
N ILE A 6 24.44 33.05 -3.25
CA ILE A 6 23.02 33.26 -2.92
C ILE A 6 22.14 32.26 -3.68
N ALA A 7 22.37 32.04 -4.98
CA ALA A 7 21.62 31.05 -5.76
C ALA A 7 21.82 29.62 -5.25
N TYR A 8 23.04 29.27 -4.83
CA TYR A 8 23.34 27.97 -4.22
C TYR A 8 22.69 27.82 -2.86
N PHE A 9 22.76 28.84 -2.01
CA PHE A 9 22.12 28.86 -0.71
C PHE A 9 20.61 28.70 -0.82
N ILE A 10 19.97 29.41 -1.75
CA ILE A 10 18.55 29.28 -2.08
C ILE A 10 18.25 27.84 -2.53
N LYS A 11 19.05 27.27 -3.44
CA LYS A 11 18.83 25.91 -3.95
C LYS A 11 18.97 24.84 -2.85
N VAL A 12 19.94 24.99 -1.96
CA VAL A 12 20.16 24.12 -0.79
C VAL A 12 19.02 24.26 0.21
N PHE A 13 18.59 25.49 0.50
CA PHE A 13 17.48 25.77 1.40
C PHE A 13 16.14 25.22 0.88
N TYR A 14 15.84 25.41 -0.41
CA TYR A 14 14.67 24.81 -1.06
C TYR A 14 14.78 23.29 -1.15
N SER A 15 15.98 22.73 -1.32
CA SER A 15 16.19 21.29 -1.29
C SER A 15 15.91 20.71 0.10
N PHE A 16 16.33 21.41 1.16
CA PHE A 16 16.11 20.98 2.54
C PHE A 16 14.62 20.94 2.89
N HIS A 17 13.88 22.03 2.65
CA HIS A 17 12.43 22.05 2.87
C HIS A 17 11.66 21.10 1.94
N ARG A 18 12.11 20.90 0.69
CA ARG A 18 11.48 19.94 -0.23
C ARG A 18 11.52 18.50 0.32
N LEU A 19 12.62 18.11 0.97
CA LEU A 19 12.78 16.76 1.52
C LEU A 19 11.78 16.50 2.66
N GLU A 20 11.58 17.47 3.57
CA GLU A 20 10.61 17.36 4.68
C GLU A 20 9.18 17.09 4.18
N TYR A 21 8.73 17.79 3.13
CA TYR A 21 7.38 17.60 2.59
C TYR A 21 7.20 16.26 1.88
N ILE A 22 8.24 15.75 1.22
CA ILE A 22 8.19 14.46 0.52
C ILE A 22 8.02 13.33 1.54
N GLU A 23 8.74 13.37 2.67
CA GLU A 23 8.65 12.37 3.72
C GLU A 23 7.25 12.28 4.33
N ILE A 24 6.65 13.44 4.65
CA ILE A 24 5.28 13.51 5.17
C ILE A 24 4.28 12.92 4.16
N LEU A 25 4.43 13.26 2.87
CA LEU A 25 3.55 12.76 1.82
C LEU A 25 3.68 11.23 1.68
N VAL A 26 4.91 10.70 1.68
CA VAL A 26 5.18 9.26 1.64
C VAL A 26 4.60 8.55 2.86
N PHE A 27 4.72 9.14 4.05
CA PHE A 27 4.17 8.59 5.28
C PHE A 27 2.63 8.51 5.24
N ILE A 28 1.97 9.59 4.81
CA ILE A 28 0.51 9.62 4.62
C ILE A 28 0.08 8.59 3.56
N ALA A 29 0.81 8.49 2.44
CA ALA A 29 0.54 7.49 1.42
C ALA A 29 0.68 6.06 1.97
N GLY A 30 1.69 5.81 2.80
CA GLY A 30 1.88 4.53 3.49
C GLY A 30 0.70 4.16 4.40
N ILE A 31 0.21 5.10 5.20
CA ILE A 31 -0.99 4.90 6.04
C ILE A 31 -2.22 4.61 5.17
N ALA A 32 -2.41 5.35 4.08
CA ALA A 32 -3.52 5.13 3.17
C ALA A 32 -3.47 3.73 2.52
N LEU A 33 -2.29 3.27 2.12
CA LEU A 33 -2.08 1.91 1.59
C LEU A 33 -2.39 0.83 2.62
N LEU A 34 -1.97 1.01 3.88
CA LEU A 34 -2.31 0.09 4.97
C LEU A 34 -3.83 0.04 5.21
N PHE A 35 -4.51 1.19 5.13
CA PHE A 35 -5.96 1.26 5.28
C PHE A 35 -6.72 0.54 4.16
N VAL A 36 -6.26 0.70 2.91
CA VAL A 36 -6.77 -0.07 1.77
C VAL A 36 -6.49 -1.56 1.96
N GLY A 37 -5.27 -1.93 2.36
CA GLY A 37 -4.90 -3.32 2.64
C GLY A 37 -5.79 -3.97 3.70
N TYR A 38 -6.06 -3.28 4.81
CA TYR A 38 -7.01 -3.73 5.82
C TYR A 38 -8.44 -3.88 5.26
N GLY A 39 -8.85 -2.96 4.39
CA GLY A 39 -10.09 -3.06 3.66
C GLY A 39 -10.20 -4.33 2.80
N ILE A 40 -9.12 -4.72 2.11
CA ILE A 40 -9.07 -5.93 1.30
C ILE A 40 -9.19 -7.16 2.20
N LEU A 41 -8.48 -7.20 3.32
CA LEU A 41 -8.55 -8.31 4.28
C LEU A 41 -9.95 -8.50 4.88
N THR A 42 -10.70 -7.40 5.01
CA THR A 42 -12.09 -7.40 5.48
C THR A 42 -13.12 -7.51 4.35
N LEU A 43 -12.66 -7.65 3.10
CA LEU A 43 -13.46 -7.83 1.89
C LEU A 43 -14.51 -6.73 1.65
N LYS A 44 -14.29 -5.52 2.17
CA LYS A 44 -15.28 -4.44 2.07
C LYS A 44 -15.42 -3.91 0.64
N ASN A 45 -16.66 -3.66 0.21
CA ASN A 45 -16.97 -3.21 -1.16
C ASN A 45 -16.26 -1.90 -1.55
N TRP A 46 -16.13 -0.95 -0.62
CA TRP A 46 -15.51 0.36 -0.90
C TRP A 46 -14.05 0.27 -1.39
N VAL A 47 -13.39 -0.86 -1.11
CA VAL A 47 -11.95 -1.09 -1.33
C VAL A 47 -11.67 -1.55 -2.76
N TYR A 48 -12.71 -1.99 -3.47
CA TYR A 48 -12.61 -2.49 -4.83
C TYR A 48 -11.99 -1.45 -5.79
N ILE A 49 -12.52 -0.23 -5.81
CA ILE A 49 -12.02 0.85 -6.69
C ILE A 49 -10.59 1.29 -6.30
N PRO A 50 -10.28 1.60 -5.02
CA PRO A 50 -8.92 1.92 -4.60
C PRO A 50 -7.89 0.85 -5.01
N THR A 51 -8.24 -0.43 -4.87
CA THR A 51 -7.30 -1.52 -5.21
C THR A 51 -7.04 -1.60 -6.71
N ILE A 52 -8.05 -1.36 -7.55
CA ILE A 52 -7.86 -1.28 -9.01
C ILE A 52 -6.90 -0.15 -9.36
N ILE A 53 -7.08 1.05 -8.76
CA ILE A 53 -6.20 2.20 -9.00
C ILE A 53 -4.76 1.86 -8.57
N LEU A 54 -4.61 1.27 -7.39
CA LEU A 54 -3.30 0.87 -6.88
C LEU A 54 -2.63 -0.22 -7.72
N ALA A 55 -3.39 -1.11 -8.36
CA ALA A 55 -2.85 -2.15 -9.22
C ALA A 55 -2.25 -1.61 -10.52
N ILE A 56 -2.63 -0.39 -10.95
CA ILE A 56 -2.06 0.28 -12.12
C ILE A 56 -0.68 0.85 -11.81
N ALA A 57 -0.46 1.38 -10.60
CA ALA A 57 0.81 2.01 -10.20
C ALA A 57 2.06 1.11 -10.41
N PRO A 58 2.08 -0.16 -9.96
CA PRO A 58 3.24 -1.04 -10.16
C PRO A 58 3.45 -1.41 -11.64
N MET A 59 2.47 -1.24 -12.52
CA MET A 59 2.63 -1.62 -13.93
C MET A 59 3.71 -0.82 -14.67
N ILE A 60 4.06 0.37 -14.16
CA ILE A 60 5.16 1.20 -14.65
C ILE A 60 6.51 0.51 -14.42
N SER A 61 6.62 -0.31 -13.37
CA SER A 61 7.84 -1.04 -13.02
C SER A 61 7.94 -2.36 -13.81
N PHE A 62 8.30 -2.27 -15.07
CA PHE A 62 8.49 -3.44 -15.95
C PHE A 62 9.76 -4.24 -15.58
N PRO A 63 9.76 -5.59 -15.63
CA PRO A 63 8.63 -6.47 -15.96
C PRO A 63 7.79 -6.91 -14.76
N MET A 64 8.38 -6.95 -13.57
CA MET A 64 7.75 -7.59 -12.40
C MET A 64 6.47 -6.87 -11.94
N GLY A 65 6.49 -5.55 -11.91
CA GLY A 65 5.33 -4.76 -11.50
C GLY A 65 4.19 -4.81 -12.51
N THR A 66 4.49 -5.00 -13.80
CA THR A 66 3.47 -5.23 -14.84
C THR A 66 2.79 -6.58 -14.65
N ILE A 67 3.55 -7.66 -14.42
CA ILE A 67 2.99 -8.99 -14.16
C ILE A 67 2.09 -8.96 -12.92
N LEU A 68 2.58 -8.38 -11.82
CA LEU A 68 1.82 -8.24 -10.58
C LEU A 68 0.55 -7.40 -10.77
N GLY A 69 0.67 -6.23 -11.40
CA GLY A 69 -0.46 -5.33 -11.65
C GLY A 69 -1.55 -5.98 -12.51
N ILE A 70 -1.16 -6.63 -13.62
CA ILE A 70 -2.09 -7.37 -14.48
C ILE A 70 -2.77 -8.51 -13.70
N TYR A 71 -2.01 -9.26 -12.90
CA TYR A 71 -2.56 -10.37 -12.12
C TYR A 71 -3.59 -9.90 -11.08
N ILE A 72 -3.29 -8.82 -10.36
CA ILE A 72 -4.22 -8.22 -9.37
C ILE A 72 -5.48 -7.71 -10.08
N LEU A 73 -5.34 -6.99 -11.19
CA LEU A 73 -6.47 -6.52 -12.00
C LEU A 73 -7.32 -7.68 -12.51
N TYR A 74 -6.69 -8.75 -13.00
CA TYR A 74 -7.37 -9.96 -13.44
C TYR A 74 -8.21 -10.57 -12.32
N LEU A 75 -7.63 -10.74 -11.12
CA LEU A 75 -8.34 -11.31 -9.98
C LEU A 75 -9.53 -10.45 -9.54
N LEU A 76 -9.37 -9.12 -9.48
CA LEU A 76 -10.42 -8.19 -9.08
C LEU A 76 -11.55 -8.13 -10.12
N LEU A 77 -11.20 -7.99 -11.40
CA LEU A 77 -12.15 -7.83 -12.49
C LEU A 77 -12.82 -9.16 -12.90
N ALA A 78 -12.28 -10.31 -12.48
CA ALA A 78 -12.94 -11.59 -12.68
C ALA A 78 -14.28 -11.65 -11.95
N LYS A 79 -15.22 -12.48 -12.46
CA LYS A 79 -16.55 -12.67 -11.87
C LYS A 79 -16.48 -13.04 -10.38
N LYS A 80 -15.49 -13.85 -9.99
CA LYS A 80 -15.26 -14.26 -8.60
C LYS A 80 -14.81 -13.08 -7.72
N GLY A 81 -13.84 -12.29 -8.17
CA GLY A 81 -13.37 -11.12 -7.42
C GLY A 81 -14.49 -10.12 -7.16
N ARG A 82 -15.22 -9.74 -8.22
CA ARG A 82 -16.38 -8.85 -8.11
C ARG A 82 -17.45 -9.35 -7.13
N PHE A 83 -17.70 -10.66 -7.12
CA PHE A 83 -18.67 -11.24 -6.21
C PHE A 83 -18.21 -11.15 -4.75
N ILE A 84 -16.94 -11.41 -4.45
CA ILE A 84 -16.43 -11.38 -3.07
C ILE A 84 -16.53 -9.97 -2.44
N PHE A 85 -16.37 -8.92 -3.24
CA PHE A 85 -16.53 -7.54 -2.77
C PHE A 85 -17.99 -7.05 -2.80
N SER A 86 -18.95 -7.86 -3.25
CA SER A 86 -20.34 -7.44 -3.37
C SER A 86 -21.04 -7.39 -2.00
N PRO A 87 -22.10 -6.57 -1.85
CA PRO A 87 -22.89 -6.54 -0.62
C PRO A 87 -23.51 -7.90 -0.28
N GLU A 88 -23.93 -8.68 -1.29
CA GLU A 88 -24.53 -10.00 -1.10
C GLU A 88 -23.55 -10.97 -0.43
N TYR A 89 -22.26 -10.92 -0.78
CA TYR A 89 -21.23 -11.75 -0.14
C TYR A 89 -21.01 -11.37 1.33
N GLN A 90 -21.14 -10.08 1.65
CA GLN A 90 -21.06 -9.61 3.04
C GLN A 90 -22.20 -10.16 3.90
N ASP A 91 -23.39 -10.32 3.34
CA ASP A 91 -24.51 -10.93 4.06
C ASP A 91 -24.31 -12.43 4.26
N ILE A 92 -23.68 -13.12 3.30
CA ILE A 92 -23.27 -14.52 3.46
C ILE A 92 -22.23 -14.67 4.58
N LEU A 93 -21.23 -13.78 4.67
CA LEU A 93 -20.25 -13.79 5.75
C LEU A 93 -20.91 -13.62 7.14
N LYS A 94 -21.91 -12.74 7.25
CA LYS A 94 -22.69 -12.56 8.49
C LYS A 94 -23.55 -13.78 8.82
N ALA A 95 -24.11 -14.44 7.81
CA ALA A 95 -24.94 -15.63 7.97
C ALA A 95 -24.10 -16.89 8.31
N THR A 96 -22.80 -16.90 8.01
CA THR A 96 -21.92 -18.06 8.18
C THR A 96 -20.73 -17.81 9.12
N PRO A 97 -20.96 -17.37 10.39
CA PRO A 97 -19.89 -16.95 11.29
C PRO A 97 -18.99 -18.09 11.76
N TYR A 98 -19.38 -19.36 11.56
CA TYR A 98 -18.63 -20.54 11.94
C TYR A 98 -17.55 -20.93 10.92
N ILE A 99 -17.57 -20.36 9.71
CA ILE A 99 -16.55 -20.58 8.67
C ILE A 99 -15.48 -19.50 8.80
N GLN A 100 -14.71 -19.55 9.90
CA GLN A 100 -13.61 -18.61 10.11
C GLN A 100 -12.31 -19.19 9.55
N TYR A 101 -11.69 -18.45 8.62
CA TYR A 101 -10.32 -18.74 8.22
C TYR A 101 -9.39 -18.44 9.40
N THR A 102 -8.88 -19.49 10.04
CA THR A 102 -7.89 -19.33 11.11
C THR A 102 -6.55 -19.02 10.45
N THR A 103 -6.12 -17.75 10.50
CA THR A 103 -4.78 -17.38 10.06
C THR A 103 -3.77 -18.06 10.99
N PRO A 104 -2.86 -18.92 10.48
CA PRO A 104 -1.91 -19.62 11.32
C PRO A 104 -0.94 -18.65 12.00
N ARG A 105 -0.59 -18.92 13.26
CA ARG A 105 0.21 -18.01 14.11
C ARG A 105 1.56 -17.61 13.51
N PHE A 106 2.18 -18.47 12.70
CA PHE A 106 3.48 -18.17 12.08
C PHE A 106 3.42 -16.97 11.12
N ILE A 107 2.27 -16.69 10.51
CA ILE A 107 2.11 -15.53 9.60
C ILE A 107 2.30 -14.22 10.37
N TYR A 108 1.78 -14.13 11.61
CA TYR A 108 2.00 -12.96 12.46
C TYR A 108 3.47 -12.80 12.84
N GLN A 109 4.19 -13.90 13.08
CA GLN A 109 5.63 -13.86 13.38
C GLN A 109 6.42 -13.34 12.17
N ILE A 110 6.15 -13.84 10.97
CA ILE A 110 6.76 -13.35 9.73
C ILE A 110 6.46 -11.86 9.54
N PHE A 111 5.21 -11.44 9.72
CA PHE A 111 4.82 -10.04 9.62
C PHE A 111 5.60 -9.16 10.61
N PHE A 112 5.72 -9.58 11.87
CA PHE A 112 6.46 -8.82 12.89
C PHE A 112 7.96 -8.74 12.58
N ILE A 113 8.57 -9.84 12.12
CA ILE A 113 9.98 -9.87 11.69
C ILE A 113 10.21 -8.88 10.55
N LEU A 114 9.32 -8.89 9.55
CA LEU A 114 9.42 -8.01 8.38
C LEU A 114 9.23 -6.54 8.76
N LEU A 115 8.30 -6.25 9.69
CA LEU A 115 8.11 -4.92 10.26
C LEU A 115 9.36 -4.45 11.03
N CYS A 116 9.95 -5.30 11.87
CA CYS A 116 11.18 -4.98 12.60
C CYS A 116 12.36 -4.73 11.67
N LEU A 117 12.51 -5.50 10.59
CA LEU A 117 13.53 -5.27 9.56
C LEU A 117 13.34 -3.93 8.87
N PHE A 118 12.10 -3.60 8.50
CA PHE A 118 11.77 -2.32 7.87
C PHE A 118 12.08 -1.13 8.79
N ILE A 119 11.64 -1.20 10.05
CA ILE A 119 11.92 -0.16 11.05
C ILE A 119 13.43 -0.06 11.30
N GLY A 120 14.12 -1.19 11.47
CA GLY A 120 15.57 -1.23 11.66
C GLY A 120 16.34 -0.58 10.52
N SER A 121 15.92 -0.82 9.26
CA SER A 121 16.54 -0.15 8.10
C SER A 121 16.34 1.37 8.09
N ALA A 122 15.21 1.86 8.61
CA ALA A 122 14.95 3.29 8.71
C ALA A 122 15.86 3.95 9.77
N PHE A 123 16.14 3.26 10.89
CA PHE A 123 17.07 3.75 11.91
C PHE A 123 18.54 3.75 11.45
N ILE A 124 18.96 2.81 10.60
CA ILE A 124 20.32 2.77 10.05
C ILE A 124 20.54 3.89 9.02
N ALA A 125 19.46 4.33 8.36
CA ALA A 125 19.51 5.38 7.34
C ALA A 125 19.54 6.81 7.91
N PHE A 126 19.36 6.99 9.22
CA PHE A 126 19.32 8.27 9.93
C PHE A 126 20.60 8.48 10.75
#